data_AF-A0A933AJ04-F1
#
_entry.id   AF-A0A933AJ04-F1
#
_cell.length_a   1.000
_cell.length_b   1.000
_cell.length_c   1.000
_cell.angle_alpha   90.00
_cell.angle_beta   90.00
_cell.angle_gamma   90.00
#
_symmetry.space_group_name_H-M   'P 1'
#
loop_
_entity.id
_entity.type
_entity.pdbx_description
1 polymer ?
#
loop_
_entity_poly.entity_id
_entity_poly.type
_entity_poly.pdbx_seq_one_letter_code
_entity_poly.pdbx_strand_id
1 'polypeptide(L)'
;MSLVLDVNEPAITRGIKTVGVGKKGSKPLTAQLALEILEDLNAGKVSPAAKGAFFAGLTAKGIEGHEEVLSGAFAPGILKDSVRLVEALAPDAPEFARWVCVRLLAGQTLDKQTAYDLGKFLFSDDPGDGARGLAASFLRVRYETDDEYEGIWNAMQETIAPAFCMPTPPGGPIVQMAEPFDGVDHSHMITPLIGRYVQGLGYRVAHQVGRNSGPKLAMNLWDIAQALGESPARGNGDLASAKRRFGWFFHQSSMSAALDRWVSIRRQIIKRPFLSTLERFINPLKADILFASAFHPPYGEKMTTLAERAGFKGIIVVRNGMEGTMAFPLLRPVKLLLSVKRADGLYQRHEMVLEAPKEVETEEMVEKPQASHNARLIDLHIKTGASNNQHFDLRVKVTCEGFRQGLSWLKENMGG
;
A
#
# COMPACT_ATOMS: atom_id res chain seq x y z
N MET A 1 -15.92 1.38 13.77
CA MET A 1 -14.96 2.22 14.53
C MET A 1 -15.30 3.67 14.21
N SER A 2 -15.77 4.45 15.18
CA SER A 2 -15.94 5.89 15.02
C SER A 2 -14.58 6.50 14.71
N LEU A 3 -14.54 7.43 13.76
CA LEU A 3 -13.32 8.16 13.42
C LEU A 3 -13.02 9.11 14.60
N VAL A 4 -12.13 8.70 15.50
CA VAL A 4 -11.65 9.60 16.57
C VAL A 4 -10.66 10.56 15.92
N LEU A 5 -11.06 11.83 15.82
CA LEU A 5 -10.20 12.90 15.33
C LEU A 5 -9.44 13.47 16.53
N ASP A 6 -8.12 13.58 16.41
CA ASP A 6 -7.32 14.30 17.41
C ASP A 6 -7.49 15.81 17.17
N VAL A 7 -8.03 16.51 18.17
CA VAL A 7 -8.30 17.95 18.11
C VAL A 7 -7.04 18.78 17.97
N ASN A 8 -5.86 18.23 18.29
CA ASN A 8 -4.58 18.89 18.15
C ASN A 8 -4.02 18.80 16.71
N GLU A 9 -4.64 17.99 15.83
CA GLU A 9 -4.25 17.95 14.43
C GLU A 9 -4.74 19.19 13.67
N PRO A 10 -3.95 19.67 12.68
CA PRO A 10 -4.39 20.72 11.76
C PRO A 10 -5.80 20.45 11.22
N ALA A 11 -6.60 21.50 11.07
CA ALA A 11 -7.99 21.36 10.66
C ALA A 11 -8.10 20.70 9.29
N ILE A 12 -7.18 21.00 8.37
CA ILE A 12 -7.11 20.32 7.07
C ILE A 12 -6.91 18.81 7.19
N THR A 13 -6.08 18.36 8.14
CA THR A 13 -5.82 16.93 8.39
C THR A 13 -7.09 16.23 8.88
N ARG A 14 -7.81 16.86 9.82
CA ARG A 14 -9.11 16.38 10.29
C ARG A 14 -10.13 16.36 9.14
N GLY A 15 -10.12 17.38 8.28
CA GLY A 15 -10.93 17.47 7.06
C GLY A 15 -10.69 16.31 6.10
N ILE A 16 -9.43 16.06 5.73
CA ILE A 16 -9.04 14.94 4.86
C ILE A 16 -9.47 13.60 5.47
N LYS A 17 -9.28 13.42 6.78
CA LYS A 17 -9.71 12.19 7.46
C LYS A 17 -11.23 11.97 7.40
N THR A 18 -12.00 13.03 7.25
CA THR A 18 -13.47 13.07 7.23
C THR A 18 -14.04 12.85 5.82
N VAL A 19 -13.50 13.53 4.81
CA VAL A 19 -14.01 13.46 3.42
C VAL A 19 -13.30 12.42 2.56
N GLY A 20 -12.10 11.99 2.96
CA GLY A 20 -11.24 11.06 2.20
C GLY A 20 -11.34 9.59 2.62
N VAL A 21 -12.51 9.12 3.07
CA VAL A 21 -12.69 7.72 3.52
C VAL A 21 -13.10 6.79 2.37
N GLY A 22 -13.87 7.31 1.40
CA GLY A 22 -14.36 6.59 0.22
C GLY A 22 -15.89 6.56 0.16
N LYS A 23 -16.43 6.03 -0.95
CA LYS A 23 -17.85 6.10 -1.35
C LYS A 23 -18.91 5.88 -0.25
N LYS A 24 -18.65 5.01 0.73
CA LYS A 24 -19.61 4.68 1.82
C LYS A 24 -19.22 5.23 3.19
N GLY A 25 -18.07 5.88 3.32
CA GLY A 25 -17.50 6.29 4.61
C GLY A 25 -17.24 7.78 4.74
N SER A 26 -17.18 8.52 3.64
CA SER A 26 -16.98 9.97 3.65
C SER A 26 -18.19 10.67 4.26
N LYS A 27 -17.95 11.69 5.10
CA LYS A 27 -18.99 12.45 5.80
C LYS A 27 -18.88 13.94 5.51
N PRO A 28 -19.99 14.69 5.59
CA PRO A 28 -19.92 16.15 5.62
C PRO A 28 -19.02 16.66 6.74
N LEU A 29 -18.33 17.77 6.49
CA LEU A 29 -17.66 18.54 7.52
C LEU A 29 -18.71 19.17 8.44
N THR A 30 -18.34 19.45 9.69
CA THR A 30 -19.15 20.37 10.51
C THR A 30 -18.89 21.81 10.03
N ALA A 31 -19.85 22.71 10.26
CA ALA A 31 -19.67 24.13 9.91
C ALA A 31 -18.42 24.73 10.59
N GLN A 32 -18.18 24.36 11.86
CA GLN A 32 -16.99 24.76 12.61
C GLN A 32 -15.70 24.25 11.96
N LEU A 33 -15.64 22.97 11.58
CA LEU A 33 -14.46 22.40 10.94
C LEU A 33 -14.20 23.03 9.55
N ALA A 34 -15.25 23.37 8.79
CA ALA A 34 -15.11 24.05 7.50
C ALA A 34 -14.50 25.46 7.67
N LEU A 35 -14.89 26.20 8.71
CA LEU A 35 -14.29 27.50 9.04
C LEU A 35 -12.82 27.38 9.46
N GLU A 36 -12.49 26.42 10.33
CA GLU A 36 -11.10 26.15 10.74
C GLU A 36 -10.22 25.76 9.54
N ILE A 37 -10.75 24.98 8.60
CA ILE A 37 -10.04 24.62 7.36
C ILE A 37 -9.83 25.84 6.47
N LEU A 38 -10.82 26.74 6.37
CA LEU A 38 -10.69 27.99 5.61
C LEU A 38 -9.55 28.86 6.19
N GLU A 39 -9.43 28.94 7.51
CA GLU A 39 -8.32 29.63 8.18
C GLU A 39 -6.96 28.99 7.83
N ASP A 40 -6.86 27.66 7.89
CA ASP A 40 -5.64 26.93 7.48
C ASP A 40 -5.24 27.23 6.02
N LEU A 41 -6.23 27.27 5.11
CA LEU A 41 -6.03 27.57 3.69
C LEU A 41 -5.52 29.00 3.47
N ASN A 42 -6.15 29.98 4.11
CA ASN A 42 -5.79 31.41 4.01
C ASN A 42 -4.44 31.72 4.65
N ALA A 43 -4.09 31.01 5.73
CA ALA A 43 -2.79 31.16 6.37
C ALA A 43 -1.63 30.56 5.56
N GLY A 44 -1.89 29.90 4.43
CA GLY A 44 -0.86 29.27 3.60
C GLY A 44 -0.18 28.07 4.27
N LYS A 45 -0.76 27.51 5.33
CA LYS A 45 -0.17 26.42 6.13
C LYS A 45 -0.38 25.03 5.53
N VAL A 46 -1.21 24.93 4.49
CA VAL A 46 -1.55 23.66 3.84
C VAL A 46 -0.64 23.44 2.63
N SER A 47 0.03 22.29 2.59
CA SER A 47 0.85 21.92 1.44
C SER A 47 0.01 21.67 0.18
N PRO A 48 0.57 21.82 -1.04
CA PRO A 48 -0.17 21.60 -2.28
C PRO A 48 -0.83 20.21 -2.35
N ALA A 49 -0.10 19.14 -2.02
CA ALA A 49 -0.63 17.79 -2.04
C ALA A 49 -1.79 17.57 -1.05
N ALA A 50 -1.72 18.17 0.14
CA ALA A 50 -2.81 18.12 1.12
C ALA A 50 -4.05 18.87 0.62
N LYS A 51 -3.88 20.06 0.00
CA LYS A 51 -4.98 20.80 -0.63
C LYS A 51 -5.66 19.97 -1.71
N GLY A 52 -4.88 19.40 -2.63
CA GLY A 52 -5.40 18.54 -3.69
C GLY A 52 -6.16 17.33 -3.15
N ALA A 53 -5.60 16.65 -2.15
CA ALA A 53 -6.23 15.50 -1.51
C ALA A 53 -7.56 15.84 -0.83
N PHE A 54 -7.59 16.97 -0.11
CA PHE A 54 -8.79 17.44 0.58
C PHE A 54 -9.92 17.73 -0.40
N PHE A 55 -9.66 18.54 -1.44
CA PHE A 55 -10.69 18.89 -2.42
C PHE A 55 -11.10 17.71 -3.29
N ALA A 56 -10.20 16.77 -3.59
CA ALA A 56 -10.57 15.50 -4.23
C ALA A 56 -11.61 14.73 -3.39
N GLY A 57 -11.39 14.59 -2.08
CA GLY A 57 -12.33 13.92 -1.18
C GLY A 57 -13.63 14.69 -1.01
N LEU A 58 -13.57 16.03 -0.88
CA LEU A 58 -14.74 16.90 -0.74
C LEU A 58 -15.64 16.83 -1.98
N THR A 59 -15.06 16.96 -3.18
CA THR A 59 -15.82 16.88 -4.45
C THR A 59 -16.37 15.47 -4.69
N ALA A 60 -15.59 14.41 -4.43
CA ALA A 60 -16.07 13.04 -4.59
C ALA A 60 -17.23 12.68 -3.63
N LYS A 61 -17.27 13.29 -2.44
CA LYS A 61 -18.39 13.18 -1.50
C LYS A 61 -19.64 13.92 -2.00
N GLY A 62 -19.45 15.02 -2.73
CA GLY A 62 -20.46 16.05 -2.94
C GLY A 62 -20.34 17.14 -1.86
N ILE A 63 -20.64 18.39 -2.22
CA ILE A 63 -20.40 19.57 -1.39
C ILE A 63 -21.73 20.02 -0.78
N GLU A 64 -21.77 20.14 0.55
CA GLU A 64 -22.92 20.63 1.29
C GLU A 64 -22.97 22.17 1.32
N GLY A 65 -24.16 22.74 1.52
CA GLY A 65 -24.34 24.19 1.51
C GLY A 65 -23.47 24.96 2.51
N HIS A 66 -23.19 24.41 3.69
CA HIS A 66 -22.29 25.04 4.68
C HIS A 66 -20.81 24.87 4.36
N GLU A 67 -20.45 23.91 3.49
CA GLU A 67 -19.06 23.70 3.04
C GLU A 67 -18.67 24.71 1.96
N GLU A 68 -19.64 25.41 1.34
CA GLU A 68 -19.41 26.49 0.36
C GLU A 68 -18.58 27.66 0.92
N VAL A 69 -18.50 27.80 2.25
CA VAL A 69 -17.62 28.77 2.92
C VAL A 69 -16.16 28.62 2.47
N LEU A 70 -15.74 27.41 2.09
CA LEU A 70 -14.40 27.12 1.58
C LEU A 70 -14.09 27.82 0.24
N SER A 71 -15.11 28.26 -0.51
CA SER A 71 -14.92 29.14 -1.69
C SER A 71 -14.20 30.45 -1.32
N GLY A 72 -14.28 30.88 -0.06
CA GLY A 72 -13.59 32.06 0.45
C GLY A 72 -12.06 31.98 0.38
N ALA A 73 -11.48 30.79 0.24
CA ALA A 73 -10.04 30.62 0.01
C ALA A 73 -9.61 30.93 -1.43
N PHE A 74 -10.57 31.10 -2.36
CA PHE A 74 -10.30 31.32 -3.77
C PHE A 74 -11.22 32.40 -4.36
N ALA A 75 -12.40 32.02 -4.84
CA ALA A 75 -13.37 32.90 -5.49
C ALA A 75 -14.80 32.32 -5.37
N PRO A 76 -15.84 33.18 -5.41
CA PRO A 76 -17.23 32.71 -5.38
C PRO A 76 -17.55 31.70 -6.50
N GLY A 77 -18.25 30.62 -6.13
CA GLY A 77 -18.72 29.59 -7.06
C GLY A 77 -17.65 28.62 -7.57
N ILE A 78 -16.38 28.78 -7.18
CA ILE A 78 -15.27 27.96 -7.69
C ILE A 78 -15.46 26.47 -7.42
N LEU A 79 -16.09 26.10 -6.30
CA LEU A 79 -16.26 24.70 -5.89
C LEU A 79 -17.22 23.92 -6.82
N LYS A 80 -17.99 24.62 -7.65
CA LYS A 80 -18.90 24.05 -8.66
C LYS A 80 -18.28 24.03 -10.06
N ASP A 81 -17.10 24.60 -10.22
CA ASP A 81 -16.39 24.71 -11.49
C ASP A 81 -15.06 23.95 -11.40
N SER A 82 -15.05 22.71 -11.89
CA SER A 82 -13.88 21.84 -11.82
C SER A 82 -12.66 22.42 -12.55
N VAL A 83 -12.84 23.22 -13.60
CA VAL A 83 -11.73 23.83 -14.34
C VAL A 83 -11.06 24.88 -13.46
N ARG A 84 -11.85 25.85 -12.97
CA ARG A 84 -11.33 26.91 -12.11
C ARG A 84 -10.75 26.38 -10.80
N LEU A 85 -11.37 25.34 -10.23
CA LEU A 85 -10.86 24.71 -9.02
C LEU A 85 -9.50 24.05 -9.26
N VAL A 86 -9.33 23.32 -10.36
CA VAL A 86 -8.04 22.68 -10.69
C VAL A 86 -6.96 23.72 -10.98
N GLU A 87 -7.28 24.80 -11.69
CA GLU A 87 -6.35 25.93 -11.92
C GLU A 87 -5.87 26.55 -10.60
N ALA A 88 -6.76 26.68 -9.61
CA ALA A 88 -6.42 27.21 -8.30
C ALA A 88 -5.61 26.22 -7.44
N LEU A 89 -5.89 24.91 -7.55
CA LEU A 89 -5.23 23.88 -6.75
C LEU A 89 -3.87 23.43 -7.30
N ALA A 90 -3.68 23.51 -8.62
CA ALA A 90 -2.49 23.01 -9.31
C ALA A 90 -2.03 23.95 -10.45
N PRO A 91 -1.78 25.23 -10.18
CA PRO A 91 -1.43 26.22 -11.22
C PRO A 91 -0.11 25.90 -11.91
N ASP A 92 0.80 25.20 -11.22
CA ASP A 92 2.13 24.83 -11.68
C ASP A 92 2.18 23.47 -12.40
N ALA A 93 1.10 22.67 -12.37
CA ALA A 93 1.07 21.38 -13.03
C ALA A 93 1.04 21.51 -14.57
N PRO A 94 1.57 20.53 -15.33
CA PRO A 94 1.41 20.48 -16.79
C PRO A 94 -0.07 20.53 -17.21
N GLU A 95 -0.35 21.11 -18.38
CA GLU A 95 -1.71 21.25 -18.91
C GLU A 95 -2.46 19.92 -18.97
N PHE A 96 -1.78 18.86 -19.43
CA PHE A 96 -2.33 17.51 -19.45
C PHE A 96 -2.74 17.02 -18.05
N ALA A 97 -1.91 17.24 -17.03
CA ALA A 97 -2.21 16.81 -15.66
C ALA A 97 -3.42 17.56 -15.09
N ARG A 98 -3.55 18.87 -15.38
CA ARG A 98 -4.74 19.65 -15.03
C ARG A 98 -5.99 19.12 -15.75
N TRP A 99 -5.90 18.86 -17.05
CA TRP A 99 -7.00 18.29 -17.83
C TRP A 99 -7.47 16.95 -17.24
N VAL A 100 -6.56 16.05 -16.86
CA VAL A 100 -6.92 14.80 -16.18
C VAL A 100 -7.61 15.08 -14.85
N CYS A 101 -7.11 16.01 -14.03
CA CYS A 101 -7.72 16.35 -12.74
C CYS A 101 -9.16 16.87 -12.90
N VAL A 102 -9.44 17.69 -13.92
CA VAL A 102 -10.80 18.17 -14.22
C VAL A 102 -11.74 17.00 -14.51
N ARG A 103 -11.30 16.05 -15.33
CA ARG A 103 -12.09 14.83 -15.65
C ARG A 103 -12.34 13.98 -14.42
N LEU A 104 -11.33 13.81 -13.57
CA LEU A 104 -11.46 13.09 -12.31
C LEU A 104 -12.50 13.77 -11.42
N LEU A 105 -12.42 15.09 -11.18
CA LEU A 105 -13.41 15.82 -10.38
C LEU A 105 -14.84 15.73 -10.94
N ALA A 106 -14.99 15.61 -12.26
CA ALA A 106 -16.28 15.35 -12.92
C ALA A 106 -16.78 13.88 -12.76
N GLY A 107 -16.06 13.05 -12.00
CA GLY A 107 -16.40 11.65 -11.75
C GLY A 107 -16.04 10.68 -12.88
N GLN A 108 -15.33 11.14 -13.92
CA GLN A 108 -15.00 10.31 -15.07
C GLN A 108 -13.89 9.29 -14.74
N THR A 109 -13.93 8.17 -15.44
CA THR A 109 -12.84 7.19 -15.47
C THR A 109 -11.89 7.48 -16.63
N LEU A 110 -10.65 7.04 -16.49
CA LEU A 110 -9.63 7.13 -17.53
C LEU A 110 -9.52 5.79 -18.26
N ASP A 111 -9.26 5.85 -19.57
CA ASP A 111 -8.79 4.67 -20.29
C ASP A 111 -7.33 4.35 -19.91
N LYS A 112 -6.87 3.16 -20.31
CA LYS A 112 -5.52 2.67 -19.98
C LYS A 112 -4.40 3.61 -20.47
N GLN A 113 -4.53 4.21 -21.65
CA GLN A 113 -3.49 5.07 -22.21
C GLN A 113 -3.42 6.39 -21.44
N THR A 114 -4.57 7.02 -21.18
CA THR A 114 -4.66 8.25 -20.38
C THR A 114 -4.15 8.02 -18.96
N ALA A 115 -4.44 6.85 -18.38
CA ALA A 115 -3.94 6.48 -17.07
C ALA A 115 -2.41 6.22 -17.07
N TYR A 116 -1.87 5.67 -18.15
CA TYR A 116 -0.41 5.57 -18.35
C TYR A 116 0.24 6.94 -18.40
N ASP A 117 -0.29 7.87 -19.21
CA ASP A 117 0.24 9.22 -19.33
C ASP A 117 0.10 10.00 -18.01
N LEU A 118 -1.00 9.79 -17.26
CA LEU A 118 -1.12 10.28 -15.89
C LEU A 118 0.00 9.71 -15.02
N GLY A 119 0.26 8.40 -15.09
CA GLY A 119 1.35 7.75 -14.38
C GLY A 119 2.71 8.38 -14.68
N LYS A 120 2.99 8.73 -15.94
CA LYS A 120 4.24 9.42 -16.33
C LYS A 120 4.40 10.74 -15.57
N PHE A 121 3.34 11.53 -15.45
CA PHE A 121 3.34 12.75 -14.63
C PHE A 121 3.46 12.45 -13.12
N LEU A 122 2.71 11.47 -12.60
CA LEU A 122 2.73 11.13 -11.18
C LEU A 122 4.13 10.73 -10.70
N PHE A 123 4.93 10.10 -11.57
CA PHE A 123 6.29 9.67 -11.27
C PHE A 123 7.40 10.54 -11.88
N SER A 124 7.07 11.65 -12.55
CA SER A 124 8.07 12.60 -13.07
C SER A 124 8.63 13.52 -11.98
N ASP A 125 9.54 14.39 -12.38
CA ASP A 125 10.05 15.51 -11.58
C ASP A 125 9.34 16.84 -11.93
N ASP A 126 8.26 16.80 -12.72
CA ASP A 126 7.51 18.01 -13.06
C ASP A 126 6.86 18.65 -11.81
N PRO A 127 6.67 19.97 -11.78
CA PRO A 127 5.85 20.63 -10.75
C PRO A 127 4.38 20.15 -10.77
N GLY A 128 3.60 20.50 -9.74
CA GLY A 128 2.18 20.11 -9.67
C GLY A 128 1.79 19.15 -8.55
N ASP A 129 2.36 19.28 -7.35
CA ASP A 129 1.99 18.42 -6.21
C ASP A 129 0.52 18.54 -5.80
N GLY A 130 -0.12 19.67 -6.09
CA GLY A 130 -1.59 19.82 -5.97
C GLY A 130 -2.34 18.83 -6.86
N ALA A 131 -1.93 18.68 -8.12
CA ALA A 131 -2.50 17.70 -9.04
C ALA A 131 -2.16 16.26 -8.61
N ARG A 132 -0.94 15.98 -8.12
CA ARG A 132 -0.57 14.65 -7.59
C ARG A 132 -1.45 14.25 -6.41
N GLY A 133 -1.62 15.15 -5.43
CA GLY A 133 -2.48 14.94 -4.27
C GLY A 133 -3.94 14.71 -4.65
N LEU A 134 -4.46 15.52 -5.59
CA LEU A 134 -5.83 15.40 -6.11
C LEU A 134 -6.03 14.07 -6.82
N ALA A 135 -5.25 13.78 -7.87
CA ALA A 135 -5.41 12.58 -8.66
C ALA A 135 -5.26 11.32 -7.81
N ALA A 136 -4.25 11.27 -6.95
CA ALA A 136 -3.97 10.10 -6.12
C ALA A 136 -5.07 9.80 -5.09
N SER A 137 -5.70 10.85 -4.57
CA SER A 137 -6.77 10.74 -3.59
C SER A 137 -8.12 10.49 -4.26
N PHE A 138 -8.39 11.13 -5.39
CA PHE A 138 -9.64 10.98 -6.13
C PHE A 138 -9.82 9.55 -6.63
N LEU A 139 -8.78 9.00 -7.28
CA LEU A 139 -8.72 7.61 -7.73
C LEU A 139 -9.07 6.64 -6.60
N ARG A 140 -8.49 6.88 -5.42
CA ARG A 140 -8.76 6.09 -4.21
C ARG A 140 -10.22 6.13 -3.77
N VAL A 141 -10.80 7.32 -3.62
CA VAL A 141 -12.14 7.48 -3.04
C VAL A 141 -13.24 7.06 -4.01
N ARG A 142 -13.03 7.26 -5.32
CA ARG A 142 -13.92 6.78 -6.39
C ARG A 142 -13.87 5.26 -6.55
N TYR A 143 -12.76 4.64 -6.17
CA TYR A 143 -12.32 3.33 -6.61
C TYR A 143 -11.90 3.36 -8.09
N GLU A 144 -10.65 2.98 -8.30
CA GLU A 144 -10.01 2.94 -9.61
C GLU A 144 -10.56 1.78 -10.43
N THR A 145 -10.59 1.94 -11.75
CA THR A 145 -10.84 0.83 -12.68
C THR A 145 -9.58 -0.02 -12.85
N ASP A 146 -9.73 -1.20 -13.44
CA ASP A 146 -8.56 -2.04 -13.74
C ASP A 146 -7.64 -1.38 -14.79
N ASP A 147 -8.21 -0.70 -15.79
CA ASP A 147 -7.46 0.02 -16.83
C ASP A 147 -6.67 1.20 -16.25
N GLU A 148 -7.25 1.92 -15.28
CA GLU A 148 -6.56 2.99 -14.55
C GLU A 148 -5.33 2.47 -13.81
N TYR A 149 -5.49 1.37 -13.08
CA TYR A 149 -4.36 0.77 -12.41
C TYR A 149 -3.32 0.23 -13.39
N GLU A 150 -3.73 -0.45 -14.45
CA GLU A 150 -2.81 -1.04 -15.41
C GLU A 150 -1.99 0.03 -16.14
N GLY A 151 -2.63 1.13 -16.56
CA GLY A 151 -1.93 2.26 -17.16
C GLY A 151 -0.90 2.85 -16.21
N ILE A 152 -1.31 3.20 -14.98
CA ILE A 152 -0.40 3.80 -14.00
C ILE A 152 0.71 2.81 -13.60
N TRP A 153 0.41 1.52 -13.49
CA TRP A 153 1.40 0.48 -13.20
C TRP A 153 2.44 0.36 -14.30
N ASN A 154 2.06 0.43 -15.57
CA ASN A 154 3.01 0.44 -16.69
C ASN A 154 3.99 1.61 -16.58
N ALA A 155 3.48 2.82 -16.32
CA ALA A 155 4.34 3.98 -16.11
C ALA A 155 5.24 3.83 -14.86
N MET A 156 4.71 3.23 -13.78
CA MET A 156 5.47 2.95 -12.56
C MET A 156 6.66 2.02 -12.83
N GLN A 157 6.49 0.98 -13.63
CA GLN A 157 7.57 0.03 -13.93
C GLN A 157 8.73 0.66 -14.69
N GLU A 158 8.48 1.68 -15.51
CA GLU A 158 9.54 2.41 -16.22
C GLU A 158 10.43 3.25 -15.29
N THR A 159 10.04 3.40 -14.02
CA THR A 159 10.84 4.13 -13.01
C THR A 159 11.88 3.24 -12.32
N ILE A 160 11.89 1.93 -12.62
CA ILE A 160 12.81 0.99 -11.98
C ILE A 160 14.24 1.28 -12.44
N ALA A 161 15.14 1.43 -11.47
CA ALA A 161 16.54 1.70 -11.70
C ALA A 161 17.23 0.55 -12.45
N PRO A 162 18.22 0.82 -13.33
CA PRO A 162 18.83 -0.20 -14.19
C PRO A 162 19.35 -1.45 -13.47
N ALA A 163 19.91 -1.30 -12.26
CA ALA A 163 20.42 -2.42 -11.46
C ALA A 163 19.33 -3.46 -11.09
N PHE A 164 18.07 -3.04 -11.09
CA PHE A 164 16.89 -3.85 -10.79
C PHE A 164 16.13 -4.31 -12.05
N CYS A 165 16.63 -3.96 -13.23
CA CYS A 165 16.11 -4.44 -14.52
C CYS A 165 16.99 -5.55 -15.12
N MET A 166 18.15 -5.81 -14.52
CA MET A 166 19.07 -6.87 -14.96
C MET A 166 18.39 -8.24 -14.92
N PRO A 167 18.72 -9.17 -15.84
CA PRO A 167 18.20 -10.53 -15.79
C PRO A 167 18.43 -11.16 -14.42
N THR A 168 17.37 -11.73 -13.85
CA THR A 168 17.44 -12.46 -12.60
C THR A 168 18.37 -13.67 -12.75
N PRO A 169 19.37 -13.85 -11.86
CA PRO A 169 20.26 -15.01 -11.90
C PRO A 169 19.49 -16.34 -11.84
N PRO A 170 19.98 -17.41 -12.53
CA PRO A 170 19.37 -18.73 -12.46
C PRO A 170 19.25 -19.25 -11.03
N GLY A 171 18.19 -20.01 -10.75
CA GLY A 171 17.95 -20.59 -9.43
C GLY A 171 16.51 -21.05 -9.25
N GLY A 172 16.16 -21.45 -8.03
CA GLY A 172 14.80 -21.84 -7.69
C GLY A 172 13.76 -20.71 -7.85
N PRO A 173 12.46 -21.03 -7.81
CA PRO A 173 11.38 -20.06 -7.95
C PRO A 173 11.48 -18.95 -6.92
N ILE A 174 11.09 -17.73 -7.33
CA ILE A 174 11.15 -16.55 -6.48
C ILE A 174 9.76 -16.23 -5.93
N VAL A 175 9.69 -16.02 -4.62
CA VAL A 175 8.53 -15.45 -3.93
C VAL A 175 8.85 -13.98 -3.62
N GLN A 176 8.09 -13.07 -4.22
CA GLN A 176 8.04 -11.67 -3.81
C GLN A 176 7.08 -11.53 -2.63
N MET A 177 7.51 -10.89 -1.55
CA MET A 177 6.71 -10.55 -0.38
C MET A 177 6.53 -9.04 -0.29
N ALA A 178 5.29 -8.57 -0.18
CA ALA A 178 4.98 -7.14 -0.10
C ALA A 178 3.96 -6.84 1.01
N GLU A 179 4.47 -6.45 2.18
CA GLU A 179 3.65 -5.88 3.25
C GLU A 179 3.17 -4.47 2.88
N PRO A 180 2.12 -3.94 3.55
CA PRO A 180 1.85 -2.51 3.55
C PRO A 180 3.06 -1.73 4.09
N PHE A 181 3.44 -0.67 3.37
CA PHE A 181 4.63 0.13 3.69
C PHE A 181 4.44 1.04 4.92
N ASP A 182 3.22 1.12 5.45
CA ASP A 182 2.87 1.90 6.63
C ASP A 182 3.00 1.11 7.95
N GLY A 183 3.10 -0.22 7.87
CA GLY A 183 3.40 -1.04 9.05
C GLY A 183 2.22 -1.22 10.00
N VAL A 184 2.49 -1.14 11.30
CA VAL A 184 1.59 -1.56 12.40
C VAL A 184 1.63 -0.58 13.57
N ASP A 185 0.52 -0.46 14.30
CA ASP A 185 0.43 0.38 15.51
C ASP A 185 0.33 -0.45 16.80
N HIS A 186 -0.11 -1.71 16.71
CA HIS A 186 -0.52 -2.53 17.86
C HIS A 186 -0.08 -4.01 17.81
N SER A 187 0.80 -4.38 16.88
CA SER A 187 1.20 -5.77 16.67
C SER A 187 2.68 -5.90 16.33
N HIS A 188 3.20 -7.12 16.47
CA HIS A 188 4.50 -7.51 15.92
C HIS A 188 4.36 -7.91 14.45
N MET A 189 5.36 -7.61 13.63
CA MET A 189 5.47 -8.19 12.29
C MET A 189 6.41 -9.40 12.32
N ILE A 190 5.97 -10.50 11.72
CA ILE A 190 6.71 -11.77 11.65
C ILE A 190 7.21 -12.08 10.25
N THR A 191 7.08 -11.15 9.30
CA THR A 191 7.42 -11.32 7.89
C THR A 191 8.85 -11.83 7.63
N PRO A 192 9.89 -11.41 8.38
CA PRO A 192 11.21 -12.01 8.24
C PRO A 192 11.21 -13.53 8.51
N LEU A 193 10.47 -13.99 9.52
CA LEU A 193 10.33 -15.42 9.84
C LEU A 193 9.57 -16.19 8.76
N ILE A 194 8.53 -15.58 8.19
CA ILE A 194 7.83 -16.14 7.00
C ILE A 194 8.82 -16.29 5.84
N GLY A 195 9.62 -15.26 5.55
CA GLY A 195 10.65 -15.31 4.51
C GLY A 195 11.67 -16.42 4.74
N ARG A 196 12.19 -16.55 5.96
CA ARG A 196 13.12 -17.63 6.34
C ARG A 196 12.48 -19.00 6.16
N TYR A 197 11.25 -19.20 6.61
CA TYR A 197 10.52 -20.45 6.48
C TYR A 197 10.34 -20.85 5.02
N VAL A 198 9.87 -19.91 4.18
CA VAL A 198 9.66 -20.12 2.74
C VAL A 198 10.97 -20.42 2.01
N GLN A 199 12.09 -19.82 2.40
CA GLN A 199 13.40 -20.19 1.85
C GLN A 199 13.79 -21.64 2.18
N GLY A 200 13.41 -22.13 3.37
CA GLY A 200 13.58 -23.52 3.78
C GLY A 200 12.75 -24.51 2.96
N LEU A 201 11.64 -24.05 2.35
CA LEU A 201 10.84 -24.82 1.40
C LEU A 201 11.42 -24.83 -0.03
N GLY A 202 12.62 -24.27 -0.24
CA GLY A 202 13.33 -24.29 -1.53
C GLY A 202 13.25 -22.99 -2.33
N TYR A 203 12.34 -22.08 -1.99
CA TYR A 203 12.16 -20.80 -2.70
C TYR A 203 13.30 -19.81 -2.43
N ARG A 204 13.45 -18.82 -3.31
CA ARG A 204 14.18 -17.57 -3.04
C ARG A 204 13.16 -16.52 -2.64
N VAL A 205 13.45 -15.73 -1.59
CA VAL A 205 12.49 -14.73 -1.09
C VAL A 205 13.03 -13.32 -1.28
N ALA A 206 12.24 -12.46 -1.89
CA ALA A 206 12.53 -11.03 -2.01
C ALA A 206 11.41 -10.20 -1.36
N HIS A 207 11.77 -9.36 -0.40
CA HIS A 207 10.86 -8.44 0.27
C HIS A 207 10.87 -7.09 -0.44
N GLN A 208 9.70 -6.59 -0.86
CA GLN A 208 9.53 -5.20 -1.24
C GLN A 208 9.36 -4.37 0.03
N VAL A 209 10.27 -3.41 0.23
CA VAL A 209 10.31 -2.58 1.45
C VAL A 209 10.59 -1.13 1.10
N GLY A 210 10.33 -0.22 2.02
CA GLY A 210 10.58 1.21 1.82
C GLY A 210 10.41 1.99 3.12
N ARG A 211 10.66 3.30 3.05
CA ARG A 211 10.40 4.22 4.16
C ARG A 211 8.92 4.16 4.55
N ASN A 212 8.63 4.39 5.83
CA ASN A 212 7.25 4.44 6.29
C ASN A 212 6.50 5.60 5.63
N SER A 213 5.46 5.24 4.87
CA SER A 213 4.66 6.12 4.02
C SER A 213 3.33 6.55 4.65
N GLY A 214 3.04 6.10 5.87
CA GLY A 214 1.80 6.37 6.60
C GLY A 214 0.56 5.71 5.97
N PRO A 215 -0.60 5.75 6.68
CA PRO A 215 -0.87 6.57 7.87
C PRO A 215 -0.36 6.04 9.20
N LYS A 216 -0.03 4.76 9.30
CA LYS A 216 0.55 4.19 10.52
C LYS A 216 2.03 4.55 10.56
N LEU A 217 2.54 5.01 11.70
CA LEU A 217 3.86 5.63 11.77
C LEU A 217 4.79 5.01 12.82
N ALA A 218 4.39 3.92 13.49
CA ALA A 218 5.24 3.28 14.51
C ALA A 218 6.42 2.51 13.88
N MET A 219 6.21 1.29 13.37
CA MET A 219 7.26 0.53 12.68
C MET A 219 6.70 -0.20 11.47
N ASN A 220 7.52 -0.33 10.41
CA ASN A 220 7.24 -1.17 9.25
C ASN A 220 8.31 -2.28 9.08
N LEU A 221 8.18 -3.08 8.01
CA LEU A 221 9.10 -4.18 7.73
C LEU A 221 10.56 -3.72 7.55
N TRP A 222 10.78 -2.53 6.99
CA TRP A 222 12.13 -2.02 6.80
C TRP A 222 12.80 -1.68 8.13
N ASP A 223 12.08 -1.03 9.04
CA ASP A 223 12.60 -0.70 10.37
C ASP A 223 13.07 -1.98 11.10
N ILE A 224 12.31 -3.07 10.97
CA ILE A 224 12.65 -4.37 11.54
C ILE A 224 13.85 -5.00 10.84
N ALA A 225 13.92 -4.93 9.51
CA ALA A 225 15.07 -5.43 8.75
C ALA A 225 16.38 -4.72 9.17
N GLN A 226 16.34 -3.39 9.33
CA GLN A 226 17.48 -2.63 9.85
C GLN A 226 17.86 -3.05 11.28
N ALA A 227 16.87 -3.23 12.16
CA ALA A 227 17.11 -3.69 13.53
C ALA A 227 17.67 -5.13 13.61
N LEU A 228 17.45 -5.94 12.58
CA LEU A 228 18.03 -7.29 12.40
C LEU A 228 19.43 -7.27 11.74
N GLY A 229 19.95 -6.08 11.41
CA GLY A 229 21.25 -5.93 10.73
C GLY A 229 21.23 -6.25 9.24
N GLU A 230 20.05 -6.28 8.61
CA GLU A 230 19.92 -6.54 7.17
C GLU A 230 20.22 -5.28 6.36
N SER A 231 20.85 -5.45 5.20
CA SER A 231 21.14 -4.38 4.24
C SER A 231 20.23 -4.48 3.01
N PRO A 232 19.96 -3.39 2.28
CA PRO A 232 19.19 -3.46 1.05
C PRO A 232 19.97 -4.23 -0.02
N ALA A 233 19.25 -4.94 -0.89
CA ALA A 233 19.79 -5.45 -2.13
C ALA A 233 20.19 -4.29 -3.05
N ARG A 234 21.29 -4.47 -3.79
CA ARG A 234 21.83 -3.49 -4.74
C ARG A 234 21.21 -3.62 -6.13
N GLY A 235 20.56 -4.75 -6.41
CA GLY A 235 19.95 -5.06 -7.70
C GLY A 235 19.68 -6.55 -7.84
N ASN A 236 19.17 -6.96 -9.01
CA ASN A 236 18.79 -8.35 -9.28
C ASN A 236 19.99 -9.31 -9.21
N GLY A 237 21.20 -8.82 -9.48
CA GLY A 237 22.43 -9.61 -9.42
C GLY A 237 22.77 -10.17 -8.03
N ASP A 238 22.27 -9.57 -6.94
CA ASP A 238 22.52 -10.07 -5.58
C ASP A 238 21.89 -11.45 -5.33
N LEU A 239 20.91 -11.87 -6.16
CA LEU A 239 20.32 -13.21 -6.09
C LEU A 239 21.25 -14.33 -6.59
N ALA A 240 22.41 -13.99 -7.19
CA ALA A 240 23.44 -14.97 -7.52
C ALA A 240 24.23 -15.43 -6.29
N SER A 241 24.16 -14.66 -5.19
CA SER A 241 24.85 -14.98 -3.94
C SER A 241 24.09 -16.06 -3.14
N ALA A 242 24.73 -16.58 -2.09
CA ALA A 242 24.08 -17.50 -1.15
C ALA A 242 22.80 -16.87 -0.55
N LYS A 243 21.79 -17.70 -0.26
CA LYS A 243 20.54 -17.28 0.37
C LYS A 243 20.83 -16.53 1.66
N ARG A 244 20.28 -15.31 1.79
CA ARG A 244 20.37 -14.50 3.01
C ARG A 244 19.48 -15.04 4.11
N ARG A 245 19.70 -14.65 5.36
CA ARG A 245 19.01 -15.20 6.55
C ARG A 245 17.48 -15.16 6.46
N PHE A 246 16.95 -14.06 5.91
CA PHE A 246 15.51 -13.80 5.78
C PHE A 246 15.06 -13.59 4.33
N GLY A 247 15.96 -13.76 3.35
CA GLY A 247 15.76 -13.34 1.96
C GLY A 247 16.41 -11.97 1.68
N TRP A 248 16.19 -11.45 0.47
CA TRP A 248 16.74 -10.17 0.03
C TRP A 248 15.72 -9.04 0.21
N PHE A 249 16.17 -7.87 0.63
CA PHE A 249 15.30 -6.70 0.86
C PHE A 249 15.48 -5.68 -0.26
N PHE A 250 14.48 -5.51 -1.11
CA PHE A 250 14.47 -4.59 -2.23
C PHE A 250 13.86 -3.26 -1.74
N HIS A 251 14.72 -2.33 -1.38
CA HIS A 251 14.28 -1.04 -0.83
C HIS A 251 13.87 -0.09 -1.94
N GLN A 252 12.68 0.52 -1.79
CA GLN A 252 12.05 1.40 -2.77
C GLN A 252 12.96 2.55 -3.20
N SER A 253 13.73 3.16 -2.30
CA SER A 253 14.68 4.23 -2.66
C SER A 253 15.81 3.80 -3.58
N SER A 254 16.25 2.55 -3.48
CA SER A 254 17.27 1.99 -4.38
C SER A 254 16.65 1.54 -5.70
N MET A 255 15.42 1.01 -5.64
CA MET A 255 14.71 0.46 -6.79
C MET A 255 14.10 1.54 -7.69
N SER A 256 13.53 2.60 -7.11
CA SER A 256 12.89 3.69 -7.84
C SER A 256 12.85 4.95 -6.97
N ALA A 257 13.69 5.93 -7.33
CA ALA A 257 13.68 7.24 -6.68
C ALA A 257 12.31 7.92 -6.79
N ALA A 258 11.61 7.72 -7.93
CA ALA A 258 10.27 8.27 -8.13
C ALA A 258 9.26 7.72 -7.11
N LEU A 259 9.28 6.41 -6.83
CA LEU A 259 8.42 5.82 -5.82
C LEU A 259 8.80 6.25 -4.40
N ASP A 260 10.10 6.40 -4.10
CA ASP A 260 10.50 6.87 -2.79
C ASP A 260 10.10 8.33 -2.53
N ARG A 261 10.08 9.20 -3.55
CA ARG A 261 9.54 10.58 -3.40
C ARG A 261 8.08 10.60 -2.96
N TRP A 262 7.29 9.60 -3.37
CA TRP A 262 5.88 9.49 -2.97
C TRP A 262 5.69 9.28 -1.47
N VAL A 263 6.69 8.82 -0.72
CA VAL A 263 6.62 8.75 0.74
C VAL A 263 6.34 10.13 1.34
N SER A 264 7.03 11.16 0.85
CA SER A 264 6.85 12.55 1.32
C SER A 264 5.50 13.12 0.91
N ILE A 265 5.03 12.82 -0.30
CA ILE A 265 3.72 13.26 -0.80
C ILE A 265 2.59 12.59 0.01
N ARG A 266 2.72 11.28 0.28
CA ARG A 266 1.71 10.52 1.04
C ARG A 266 1.54 10.98 2.47
N ARG A 267 2.62 11.39 3.12
CA ARG A 267 2.56 12.00 4.46
C ARG A 267 1.74 13.30 4.48
N GLN A 268 1.67 14.01 3.36
CA GLN A 268 0.83 15.20 3.21
C GLN A 268 -0.63 14.84 2.86
N ILE A 269 -0.83 13.77 2.10
CA ILE A 269 -2.18 13.25 1.75
C ILE A 269 -2.89 12.66 2.98
N ILE A 270 -2.17 12.22 4.02
CA ILE A 270 -2.67 11.65 5.28
C ILE A 270 -3.37 10.28 5.13
N LYS A 271 -4.33 10.15 4.21
CA LYS A 271 -5.01 8.89 3.90
C LYS A 271 -4.21 8.06 2.92
N ARG A 272 -4.48 6.76 2.86
CA ARG A 272 -3.89 5.85 1.87
C ARG A 272 -4.41 6.21 0.46
N PRO A 273 -3.59 6.67 -0.50
CA PRO A 273 -4.01 6.87 -1.89
C PRO A 273 -4.10 5.52 -2.66
N PHE A 274 -4.43 5.57 -3.96
CA PHE A 274 -4.42 4.38 -4.83
C PHE A 274 -3.06 3.65 -4.78
N LEU A 275 -1.97 4.43 -4.68
CA LEU A 275 -0.60 3.96 -4.71
C LEU A 275 -0.27 2.98 -3.58
N SER A 276 -0.90 3.13 -2.40
CA SER A 276 -0.74 2.17 -1.28
C SER A 276 -1.17 0.74 -1.66
N THR A 277 -1.99 0.59 -2.70
CA THR A 277 -2.31 -0.71 -3.31
C THR A 277 -1.28 -1.07 -4.38
N LEU A 278 -1.05 -0.15 -5.31
CA LEU A 278 -0.30 -0.42 -6.54
C LEU A 278 1.18 -0.75 -6.32
N GLU A 279 1.85 -0.08 -5.39
CA GLU A 279 3.31 -0.17 -5.19
C GLU A 279 3.81 -1.59 -4.84
N ARG A 280 2.90 -2.46 -4.39
CA ARG A 280 3.20 -3.84 -4.00
C ARG A 280 3.34 -4.81 -5.17
N PHE A 281 2.88 -4.41 -6.36
CA PHE A 281 2.84 -5.24 -7.56
C PHE A 281 3.96 -4.93 -8.56
N ILE A 282 4.90 -4.06 -8.21
CA ILE A 282 6.12 -3.89 -9.01
C ILE A 282 6.95 -5.17 -8.95
N ASN A 283 7.35 -5.70 -10.10
CA ASN A 283 8.00 -7.02 -10.17
C ASN A 283 9.36 -6.97 -10.89
N PRO A 284 10.37 -6.26 -10.32
CA PRO A 284 11.69 -6.12 -10.95
C PRO A 284 12.39 -7.47 -11.19
N LEU A 285 12.07 -8.48 -10.37
CA LEU A 285 12.70 -9.79 -10.39
C LEU A 285 12.04 -10.79 -11.34
N LYS A 286 10.90 -10.42 -11.96
CA LYS A 286 10.00 -11.38 -12.62
C LYS A 286 9.71 -12.59 -11.71
N ALA A 287 9.44 -12.32 -10.44
CA ALA A 287 9.17 -13.34 -9.45
C ALA A 287 7.96 -14.19 -9.86
N ASP A 288 8.06 -15.49 -9.61
CA ASP A 288 7.02 -16.46 -9.98
C ASP A 288 5.78 -16.30 -9.10
N ILE A 289 5.99 -16.03 -7.81
CA ILE A 289 4.93 -16.02 -6.80
C ILE A 289 4.91 -14.67 -6.07
N LEU A 290 3.72 -14.12 -5.82
CA LEU A 290 3.49 -12.96 -4.96
C LEU A 290 2.79 -13.36 -3.67
N PHE A 291 3.34 -12.93 -2.53
CA PHE A 291 2.64 -12.85 -1.26
C PHE A 291 2.38 -11.39 -0.91
N ALA A 292 1.12 -11.06 -0.65
CA ALA A 292 0.70 -9.73 -0.23
C ALA A 292 -0.47 -9.83 0.77
N SER A 293 -0.93 -8.70 1.30
CA SER A 293 -2.07 -8.65 2.20
C SER A 293 -3.07 -7.55 1.83
N ALA A 294 -4.36 -7.79 2.03
CA ALA A 294 -5.42 -6.80 1.80
C ALA A 294 -6.09 -6.44 3.13
N PHE A 295 -6.08 -5.14 3.47
CA PHE A 295 -6.71 -4.64 4.69
C PHE A 295 -8.25 -4.62 4.61
N HIS A 296 -8.82 -4.41 3.41
CA HIS A 296 -10.27 -4.30 3.22
C HIS A 296 -10.79 -5.35 2.24
N PRO A 297 -11.91 -6.04 2.53
CA PRO A 297 -12.50 -7.08 1.68
C PRO A 297 -12.59 -6.75 0.18
N PRO A 298 -13.12 -5.57 -0.26
CA PRO A 298 -13.26 -5.28 -1.68
C PRO A 298 -11.92 -5.10 -2.40
N TYR A 299 -10.84 -4.82 -1.65
CA TYR A 299 -9.50 -4.69 -2.22
C TYR A 299 -8.83 -6.05 -2.42
N GLY A 300 -9.30 -7.13 -1.79
CA GLY A 300 -8.74 -8.47 -1.99
C GLY A 300 -8.81 -8.92 -3.46
N GLU A 301 -10.02 -8.95 -4.03
CA GLU A 301 -10.23 -9.35 -5.43
C GLU A 301 -9.50 -8.44 -6.41
N LYS A 302 -9.55 -7.13 -6.16
CA LYS A 302 -8.84 -6.12 -6.96
C LYS A 302 -7.32 -6.38 -6.94
N MET A 303 -6.74 -6.64 -5.78
CA MET A 303 -5.33 -6.97 -5.64
C MET A 303 -4.95 -8.27 -6.36
N THR A 304 -5.81 -9.29 -6.32
CA THR A 304 -5.60 -10.53 -7.08
C THR A 304 -5.58 -10.25 -8.58
N THR A 305 -6.56 -9.51 -9.12
CA THR A 305 -6.58 -9.12 -10.54
C THR A 305 -5.32 -8.33 -10.94
N LEU A 306 -4.88 -7.39 -10.11
CA LEU A 306 -3.65 -6.62 -10.37
C LEU A 306 -2.41 -7.52 -10.42
N ALA A 307 -2.29 -8.47 -9.49
CA ALA A 307 -1.18 -9.43 -9.49
C ALA A 307 -1.20 -10.33 -10.73
N GLU A 308 -2.39 -10.77 -11.18
CA GLU A 308 -2.55 -11.57 -12.39
C GLU A 308 -2.09 -10.79 -13.64
N ARG A 309 -2.51 -9.52 -13.75
CA ARG A 309 -2.09 -8.61 -14.83
C ARG A 309 -0.60 -8.25 -14.75
N ALA A 310 -0.04 -8.18 -13.55
CA ALA A 310 1.40 -8.00 -13.33
C ALA A 310 2.23 -9.25 -13.70
N GLY A 311 1.58 -10.36 -14.05
CA GLY A 311 2.23 -11.55 -14.62
C GLY A 311 2.76 -12.56 -13.59
N PHE A 312 2.37 -12.45 -12.32
CA PHE A 312 2.72 -13.45 -11.31
C PHE A 312 2.03 -14.79 -11.62
N LYS A 313 2.77 -15.89 -11.63
CA LYS A 313 2.23 -17.23 -11.90
C LYS A 313 1.45 -17.79 -10.70
N GLY A 314 1.85 -17.46 -9.48
CA GLY A 314 1.17 -17.82 -8.25
C GLY A 314 0.96 -16.61 -7.35
N ILE A 315 -0.19 -16.50 -6.71
CA ILE A 315 -0.59 -15.32 -5.95
C ILE A 315 -1.24 -15.79 -4.66
N ILE A 316 -0.80 -15.24 -3.52
CA ILE A 316 -1.41 -15.41 -2.21
C ILE A 316 -1.66 -14.02 -1.62
N VAL A 317 -2.93 -13.63 -1.50
CA VAL A 317 -3.33 -12.39 -0.82
C VAL A 317 -3.99 -12.74 0.52
N VAL A 318 -3.32 -12.39 1.62
CA VAL A 318 -3.84 -12.54 2.98
C VAL A 318 -4.92 -11.50 3.24
N ARG A 319 -6.12 -11.94 3.63
CA ARG A 319 -7.21 -11.10 4.11
C ARG A 319 -7.46 -11.36 5.59
N ASN A 320 -7.83 -10.31 6.31
CA ASN A 320 -8.02 -10.33 7.76
C ASN A 320 -6.75 -10.60 8.58
N GLY A 321 -5.56 -10.42 8.00
CA GLY A 321 -4.31 -10.44 8.77
C GLY A 321 -4.29 -9.39 9.89
N MET A 322 -3.34 -9.54 10.82
CA MET A 322 -3.11 -8.59 11.91
C MET A 322 -2.85 -7.22 11.34
N GLU A 323 -3.76 -6.29 11.62
CA GLU A 323 -3.63 -4.90 11.20
C GLU A 323 -3.48 -4.67 9.69
N GLY A 324 -3.82 -5.67 8.87
CA GLY A 324 -3.63 -5.65 7.42
C GLY A 324 -2.28 -6.18 6.95
N THR A 325 -1.45 -6.74 7.83
CA THR A 325 -0.21 -7.42 7.49
C THR A 325 -0.46 -8.86 7.00
N MET A 326 0.60 -9.58 6.65
CA MET A 326 0.52 -11.01 6.35
C MET A 326 0.47 -11.91 7.60
N ALA A 327 0.68 -11.36 8.80
CA ALA A 327 0.64 -12.14 10.03
C ALA A 327 -0.80 -12.54 10.37
N PHE A 328 -1.03 -13.80 10.74
CA PHE A 328 -2.40 -14.27 11.01
C PHE A 328 -2.86 -13.82 12.41
N PRO A 329 -4.12 -13.43 12.57
CA PRO A 329 -4.71 -13.25 13.89
C PRO A 329 -4.88 -14.58 14.62
N LEU A 330 -4.90 -14.55 15.95
CA LEU A 330 -5.07 -15.74 16.78
C LEU A 330 -6.50 -15.94 17.30
N LEU A 331 -7.34 -14.90 17.26
CA LEU A 331 -8.72 -14.95 17.78
C LEU A 331 -9.81 -14.99 16.70
N ARG A 332 -9.44 -14.92 15.43
CA ARG A 332 -10.39 -14.86 14.31
C ARG A 332 -9.83 -15.56 13.08
N PRO A 333 -10.69 -16.09 12.19
CA PRO A 333 -10.22 -16.75 10.98
C PRO A 333 -9.52 -15.77 10.03
N VAL A 334 -8.53 -16.29 9.32
CA VAL A 334 -7.85 -15.61 8.22
C VAL A 334 -8.30 -16.21 6.89
N LYS A 335 -8.20 -15.44 5.82
CA LYS A 335 -8.52 -15.90 4.47
C LYS A 335 -7.32 -15.72 3.57
N LEU A 336 -7.01 -16.73 2.76
CA LEU A 336 -6.03 -16.63 1.68
C LEU A 336 -6.77 -16.63 0.36
N LEU A 337 -6.67 -15.52 -0.39
CA LEU A 337 -7.07 -15.51 -1.80
C LEU A 337 -5.90 -16.04 -2.61
N LEU A 338 -6.08 -17.22 -3.20
CA LEU A 338 -5.11 -17.90 -4.02
C LEU A 338 -5.47 -17.68 -5.49
N SER A 339 -4.47 -17.41 -6.33
CA SER A 339 -4.63 -17.43 -7.78
C SER A 339 -3.41 -18.05 -8.43
N VAL A 340 -3.61 -18.89 -9.44
CA VAL A 340 -2.52 -19.57 -10.15
C VAL A 340 -2.77 -19.60 -11.65
N LYS A 341 -1.72 -19.33 -12.43
CA LYS A 341 -1.73 -19.44 -13.88
C LYS A 341 -1.60 -20.90 -14.28
N ARG A 342 -2.60 -21.40 -15.01
CA ARG A 342 -2.65 -22.76 -15.54
C ARG A 342 -1.91 -22.86 -16.88
N ALA A 343 -1.72 -24.09 -17.37
CA ALA A 343 -1.05 -24.38 -18.63
C ALA A 343 -1.77 -23.77 -19.85
N ASP A 344 -3.09 -23.57 -19.78
CA ASP A 344 -3.89 -22.88 -20.80
C ASP A 344 -3.71 -21.34 -20.79
N GLY A 345 -2.91 -20.82 -19.86
CA GLY A 345 -2.65 -19.40 -19.68
C GLY A 345 -3.71 -18.65 -18.87
N LEU A 346 -4.82 -19.30 -18.50
CA LEU A 346 -5.88 -18.73 -17.66
C LEU A 346 -5.54 -18.85 -16.18
N TYR A 347 -6.15 -17.98 -15.36
CA TYR A 347 -6.00 -18.03 -13.91
C TYR A 347 -7.12 -18.83 -13.26
N GLN A 348 -6.76 -19.69 -12.31
CA GLN A 348 -7.67 -20.35 -11.40
C GLN A 348 -7.55 -19.70 -10.02
N ARG A 349 -8.68 -19.22 -9.49
CA ARG A 349 -8.77 -18.62 -8.15
C ARG A 349 -9.39 -19.58 -7.14
N HIS A 350 -8.97 -19.47 -5.88
CA HIS A 350 -9.54 -20.19 -4.74
C HIS A 350 -9.45 -19.34 -3.47
N GLU A 351 -10.49 -19.37 -2.62
CA GLU A 351 -10.43 -18.78 -1.28
C GLU A 351 -10.28 -19.90 -0.26
N MET A 352 -9.16 -19.90 0.47
CA MET A 352 -8.92 -20.80 1.60
C MET A 352 -9.20 -20.07 2.90
N VAL A 353 -10.07 -20.64 3.74
CA VAL A 353 -10.35 -20.13 5.10
C VAL A 353 -9.57 -20.96 6.11
N LEU A 354 -8.78 -20.30 6.93
CA LEU A 354 -8.01 -20.93 7.99
C LEU A 354 -8.55 -20.45 9.34
N GLU A 355 -9.07 -21.40 10.11
CA GLU A 355 -9.64 -21.14 11.42
C GLU A 355 -8.56 -20.76 12.44
N ALA A 356 -8.95 -19.92 13.41
CA ALA A 356 -8.11 -19.59 14.53
C ALA A 356 -7.87 -20.81 15.45
N PRO A 357 -6.72 -20.90 16.14
CA PRO A 357 -6.52 -21.91 17.18
C PRO A 357 -7.60 -21.82 18.26
N LYS A 358 -8.15 -22.96 18.67
CA LYS A 358 -9.27 -23.00 19.63
C LYS A 358 -8.83 -22.73 21.06
N GLU A 359 -7.57 -22.97 21.36
CA GLU A 359 -6.99 -22.90 22.70
C GLU A 359 -6.55 -21.48 23.09
N VAL A 360 -6.73 -20.49 22.20
CA VAL A 360 -6.32 -19.10 22.44
C VAL A 360 -7.53 -18.27 22.87
N GLU A 361 -7.49 -17.79 24.11
CA GLU A 361 -8.55 -16.94 24.68
C GLU A 361 -8.27 -15.45 24.53
N THR A 362 -6.99 -15.06 24.46
CA THR A 362 -6.57 -13.67 24.33
C THR A 362 -5.49 -13.53 23.27
N GLU A 363 -5.36 -12.34 22.68
CA GLU A 363 -4.29 -12.02 21.75
C GLU A 363 -3.61 -10.73 22.21
N GLU A 364 -2.29 -10.69 22.13
CA GLU A 364 -1.51 -9.54 22.58
C GLU A 364 -1.92 -8.26 21.82
N MET A 365 -1.93 -7.15 22.55
CA MET A 365 -1.99 -5.81 21.99
C MET A 365 -0.71 -5.09 22.38
N VAL A 366 0.18 -4.88 21.41
CA VAL A 366 1.50 -4.29 21.67
C VAL A 366 1.35 -2.77 21.72
N GLU A 367 1.56 -2.16 22.87
CA GLU A 367 1.56 -0.70 22.96
C GLU A 367 2.85 -0.14 22.34
N LYS A 368 2.73 0.70 21.30
CA LYS A 368 3.84 1.41 20.64
C LYS A 368 4.97 0.46 20.18
N PRO A 369 4.69 -0.45 19.24
CA PRO A 369 5.65 -1.46 18.81
C PRO A 369 6.98 -0.84 18.36
N GLN A 370 8.09 -1.46 18.76
CA GLN A 370 9.45 -1.02 18.46
C GLN A 370 10.19 -2.06 17.63
N ALA A 371 10.82 -1.63 16.54
CA ALA A 371 11.57 -2.53 15.66
C ALA A 371 12.68 -3.30 16.40
N SER A 372 13.37 -2.66 17.35
CA SER A 372 14.42 -3.31 18.15
C SER A 372 13.89 -4.38 19.12
N HIS A 373 12.66 -4.24 19.59
CA HIS A 373 12.00 -5.28 20.40
C HIS A 373 11.54 -6.44 19.51
N ASN A 374 10.89 -6.12 18.38
CA ASN A 374 10.45 -7.14 17.43
C ASN A 374 11.63 -7.95 16.86
N ALA A 375 12.77 -7.30 16.57
CA ALA A 375 13.99 -7.96 16.13
C ALA A 375 14.55 -8.93 17.19
N ARG A 376 14.51 -8.55 18.47
CA ARG A 376 14.90 -9.44 19.58
C ARG A 376 14.04 -10.69 19.67
N LEU A 377 12.71 -10.56 19.51
CA LEU A 377 11.80 -11.71 19.47
C LEU A 377 12.13 -12.64 18.30
N ILE A 378 12.38 -12.09 17.11
CA ILE A 378 12.77 -12.83 15.91
C ILE A 378 14.10 -13.57 16.12
N ASP A 379 15.10 -12.90 16.68
CA ASP A 379 16.43 -13.49 16.95
C ASP A 379 16.36 -14.62 17.97
N LEU A 380 15.58 -14.43 19.05
CA LEU A 380 15.41 -15.44 20.08
C LEU A 380 14.68 -16.66 19.51
N HIS A 381 13.57 -16.44 18.78
CA HIS A 381 12.82 -17.51 18.11
C HIS A 381 13.70 -18.35 17.20
N ILE A 382 14.60 -17.73 16.43
CA ILE A 382 15.53 -18.46 15.56
C ILE A 382 16.55 -19.28 16.34
N LYS A 383 17.07 -18.74 17.45
CA LYS A 383 18.12 -19.39 18.23
C LYS A 383 17.60 -20.57 19.05
N THR A 384 16.39 -20.47 19.59
CA THR A 384 15.88 -21.43 20.58
C THR A 384 14.61 -22.15 20.14
N GLY A 385 13.97 -21.73 19.04
CA GLY A 385 12.65 -22.20 18.63
C GLY A 385 11.48 -21.51 19.34
N ALA A 386 11.74 -20.55 20.24
CA ALA A 386 10.74 -19.80 20.98
C ALA A 386 11.22 -18.37 21.29
N SER A 387 10.32 -17.42 21.52
CA SER A 387 10.63 -16.00 21.76
C SER A 387 10.36 -15.56 23.20
N ASN A 388 9.99 -16.48 24.10
CA ASN A 388 9.40 -16.19 25.40
C ASN A 388 8.12 -15.34 25.30
N ASN A 389 7.51 -15.30 24.12
CA ASN A 389 6.20 -14.70 23.87
C ASN A 389 5.36 -15.74 23.13
N GLN A 390 4.43 -16.35 23.88
CA GLN A 390 3.60 -17.44 23.37
C GLN A 390 2.70 -17.01 22.21
N HIS A 391 2.13 -15.79 22.25
CA HIS A 391 1.33 -15.25 21.16
C HIS A 391 2.17 -15.06 19.90
N PHE A 392 3.38 -14.51 20.03
CA PHE A 392 4.31 -14.36 18.92
C PHE A 392 4.67 -15.72 18.30
N ASP A 393 5.08 -16.69 19.12
CA ASP A 393 5.51 -18.02 18.64
C ASP A 393 4.37 -18.79 17.97
N LEU A 394 3.17 -18.76 18.56
CA LEU A 394 1.99 -19.38 17.97
C LEU A 394 1.62 -18.70 16.65
N ARG A 395 1.70 -17.36 16.58
CA ARG A 395 1.45 -16.59 15.36
C ARG A 395 2.41 -16.97 14.25
N VAL A 396 3.70 -17.14 14.56
CA VAL A 396 4.70 -17.64 13.60
C VAL A 396 4.30 -19.01 13.08
N LYS A 397 3.97 -19.95 13.97
CA LYS A 397 3.58 -21.32 13.61
C LYS A 397 2.38 -21.35 12.66
N VAL A 398 1.26 -20.73 13.05
CA VAL A 398 0.01 -20.79 12.26
C VAL A 398 0.14 -20.07 10.92
N THR A 399 0.88 -18.95 10.90
CA THR A 399 1.11 -18.17 9.67
C THR A 399 1.97 -18.96 8.69
N CYS A 400 3.09 -19.53 9.15
CA CYS A 400 3.97 -20.33 8.29
C CYS A 400 3.26 -21.56 7.73
N GLU A 401 2.46 -22.24 8.57
CA GLU A 401 1.67 -23.41 8.15
C GLU A 401 0.61 -23.04 7.10
N GLY A 402 -0.10 -21.91 7.27
CA GLY A 402 -1.04 -21.44 6.26
C GLY A 402 -0.38 -21.08 4.93
N PHE A 403 0.78 -20.42 4.95
CA PHE A 403 1.54 -20.17 3.72
C PHE A 403 2.05 -21.46 3.08
N ARG A 404 2.42 -22.48 3.87
CA ARG A 404 2.77 -23.81 3.35
C ARG A 404 1.59 -24.43 2.60
N GLN A 405 0.40 -24.41 3.19
CA GLN A 405 -0.83 -24.94 2.55
C GLN A 405 -1.17 -24.18 1.26
N GLY A 406 -1.08 -22.85 1.28
CA GLY A 406 -1.28 -22.03 0.07
C GLY A 406 -0.27 -22.34 -1.03
N LEU A 407 1.02 -22.50 -0.69
CA LEU A 407 2.05 -22.92 -1.65
C LEU A 407 1.83 -24.32 -2.20
N SER A 408 1.39 -25.27 -1.38
CA SER A 408 1.00 -26.61 -1.83
C SER A 408 -0.12 -26.54 -2.86
N TRP A 409 -1.18 -25.78 -2.56
CA TRP A 409 -2.30 -25.59 -3.50
C TRP A 409 -1.84 -24.96 -4.82
N LEU A 410 -1.00 -23.91 -4.77
CA LEU A 410 -0.42 -23.31 -5.97
C LEU A 410 0.34 -24.36 -6.79
N LYS A 411 1.22 -25.14 -6.17
CA LYS A 411 2.04 -26.15 -6.84
C LYS A 411 1.20 -27.25 -7.51
N GLU A 412 0.11 -27.67 -6.88
CA GLU A 412 -0.80 -28.69 -7.42
C GLU A 412 -1.60 -28.21 -8.64
N ASN A 413 -1.80 -26.90 -8.78
CA ASN A 413 -2.65 -26.30 -9.81
C ASN A 413 -1.88 -25.45 -10.84
N MET A 414 -0.57 -25.25 -10.66
CA MET A 414 0.27 -24.48 -11.58
C MET A 414 0.50 -25.25 -12.88
N GLY A 415 0.40 -24.55 -14.02
CA GLY A 415 0.84 -25.11 -15.30
C GLY A 415 2.31 -25.47 -15.23
N GLY A 416 2.65 -26.72 -15.58
CA GLY A 416 4.02 -27.28 -15.50
C GLY A 416 5.07 -26.51 -16.28
#